data_AF-A0A944L2U1-F1
#
_entry.id   AF-A0A944L2U1-F1
#
_cell.length_a   1.000
_cell.length_b   1.000
_cell.length_c   1.000
_cell.angle_alpha   90.00
_cell.angle_beta   90.00
_cell.angle_gamma   90.00
#
_symmetry.space_group_name_H-M   'P 1'
#
loop_
_entity.id
_entity.type
_entity.pdbx_description
1 polymer ?
#
loop_
_entity_poly.entity_id
_entity_poly.type
_entity_poly.pdbx_seq_one_letter_code
_entity_poly.pdbx_strand_id
1 'polypeptide(L)'
;MEEYQAYQLNRTRQTIRELEQQEAQERRRREAAHAQSSWKIQPKRAGRPALLHRGSCSSYQGFGGFLGEMEARIALAEPDIGPCPICAPETGLT
;
A
#
# COMPACT_ATOMS: atom_id res chain seq x y z
N MET A 1 18.65 42.01 -18.88
CA MET A 1 17.98 41.74 -17.58
C MET A 1 16.96 40.62 -17.74
N GLU A 2 16.08 40.71 -18.74
CA GLU A 2 15.02 39.73 -19.00
C GLU A 2 15.52 38.30 -19.27
N GLU A 3 16.58 38.12 -20.08
CA GLU A 3 17.15 36.79 -20.34
C GLU A 3 17.70 36.11 -19.07
N TYR A 4 18.34 36.89 -18.20
CA TYR A 4 18.84 36.39 -16.92
C TYR A 4 17.70 35.95 -16.01
N GLN A 5 16.61 36.72 -15.96
CA GLN A 5 15.41 36.36 -15.21
C GLN A 5 14.73 35.11 -15.79
N ALA A 6 14.66 34.99 -17.11
CA ALA A 6 14.12 33.79 -17.78
C ALA A 6 14.96 32.55 -17.48
N TYR A 7 16.29 32.68 -17.46
CA TYR A 7 17.21 31.61 -17.07
C TYR A 7 16.96 31.16 -15.62
N GLN A 8 16.89 32.09 -14.67
CA GLN A 8 16.61 31.79 -13.27
C GLN A 8 15.25 31.10 -13.12
N LEU A 9 14.21 31.60 -13.80
CA LEU A 9 12.88 31.01 -13.78
C LEU A 9 12.89 29.57 -14.31
N ASN A 10 13.57 29.30 -15.42
CA ASN A 10 13.67 27.95 -15.97
C ASN A 10 14.41 27.00 -15.05
N ARG A 11 15.50 27.47 -14.43
CA ARG A 11 16.24 26.69 -13.43
C ARG A 11 15.36 26.36 -12.22
N THR A 12 14.66 27.35 -11.67
CA THR A 12 13.72 27.13 -10.57
C THR A 12 12.62 26.14 -10.94
N ARG A 13 12.02 26.27 -12.13
CA ARG A 13 11.01 25.32 -12.62
C ARG A 13 11.54 23.90 -12.75
N GLN A 14 12.78 23.74 -13.20
CA GLN A 14 13.42 22.43 -13.27
C GLN A 14 13.60 21.83 -11.88
N THR A 15 14.13 22.60 -10.93
CA THR A 15 14.28 22.17 -9.54
C THR A 15 12.94 21.79 -8.92
N ILE A 16 11.87 22.56 -9.14
CA ILE A 16 10.52 22.21 -8.66
C ILE A 16 10.10 20.84 -9.18
N ARG A 17 10.22 20.59 -10.49
CA ARG A 17 9.85 19.29 -11.08
C ARG A 17 10.67 18.13 -10.53
N GLU A 18 11.97 18.34 -10.30
CA GLU A 18 12.85 17.33 -9.72
C GLU A 18 12.43 16.97 -8.29
N LEU A 19 12.14 17.99 -7.47
CA LEU A 19 11.66 17.79 -6.10
C LEU A 19 10.29 17.10 -6.06
N GLU A 20 9.33 17.52 -6.89
CA GLU A 20 8.02 16.87 -7.00
C GLU A 20 8.13 15.38 -7.36
N GLN A 21 9.07 15.03 -8.26
CA GLN A 21 9.34 13.64 -8.62
C GLN A 21 9.93 12.85 -7.46
N GLN A 22 10.86 13.44 -6.71
CA GLN A 22 11.45 12.81 -5.53
C GLN A 22 10.39 12.55 -4.45
N GLU A 23 9.56 13.54 -4.14
CA GLU A 23 8.45 13.40 -3.19
C GLU A 23 7.46 12.31 -3.61
N ALA A 24 7.10 12.25 -4.90
CA ALA A 24 6.22 11.22 -5.42
C ALA A 24 6.83 9.82 -5.29
N GLN A 25 8.13 9.67 -5.54
CA GLN A 25 8.82 8.40 -5.38
C GLN A 25 8.92 7.99 -3.90
N GLU A 26 9.26 8.92 -3.02
CA GLU A 26 9.28 8.66 -1.58
C GLU A 26 7.93 8.23 -1.05
N ARG A 27 6.86 8.93 -1.45
CA ARG A 27 5.49 8.59 -1.08
C ARG A 27 5.16 7.16 -1.51
N ARG A 28 5.43 6.80 -2.77
CA ARG A 28 5.21 5.43 -3.28
C ARG A 28 6.02 4.39 -2.50
N ARG A 29 7.27 4.69 -2.13
CA ARG A 29 8.10 3.80 -1.32
C ARG A 29 7.51 3.60 0.07
N ARG A 30 7.05 4.67 0.73
CA ARG A 30 6.40 4.60 2.05
C ARG A 30 5.10 3.79 2.00
N GLU A 31 4.26 4.04 0.99
CA GLU A 31 3.03 3.28 0.76
C GLU A 31 3.31 1.78 0.52
N ALA A 32 4.31 1.46 -0.30
CA ALA A 32 4.72 0.08 -0.57
C ALA A 32 5.29 -0.61 0.67
N ALA A 33 6.11 0.08 1.45
CA ALA A 33 6.66 -0.45 2.70
C ALA A 33 5.54 -0.72 3.72
N HIS A 34 4.61 0.22 3.87
CA HIS A 34 3.43 0.04 4.71
C HIS A 34 2.59 -1.15 4.28
N ALA A 35 2.32 -1.31 2.98
CA ALA A 35 1.57 -2.46 2.46
C ALA A 35 2.30 -3.80 2.68
N GLN A 36 3.64 -3.82 2.61
CA GLN A 36 4.44 -5.03 2.87
C GLN A 36 4.35 -5.48 4.34
N SER A 37 4.30 -4.55 5.29
CA SER A 37 4.19 -4.84 6.72
C SER A 37 2.75 -4.93 7.24
N SER A 38 1.75 -4.91 6.36
CA SER A 38 0.33 -4.85 6.73
C SER A 38 -0.48 -6.01 6.14
N TRP A 39 -1.75 -6.08 6.52
CA TRP A 39 -2.75 -7.01 6.00
C TRP A 39 -4.01 -6.26 5.54
N LYS A 40 -4.90 -6.96 4.84
CA LYS A 40 -6.21 -6.42 4.43
C LYS A 40 -7.24 -7.54 4.33
N ILE A 41 -8.51 -7.22 4.57
CA ILE A 41 -9.60 -8.18 4.46
C ILE A 41 -10.33 -7.99 3.13
N GLN A 42 -10.50 -9.09 2.40
CA GLN A 42 -11.49 -9.21 1.36
C GLN A 42 -12.84 -9.53 2.01
N PRO A 43 -13.87 -8.68 1.85
CA PRO A 43 -15.19 -8.93 2.39
C PRO A 43 -15.81 -10.22 1.83
N LYS A 44 -16.66 -10.83 2.65
CA LYS A 44 -17.52 -11.95 2.25
C LYS A 44 -18.36 -11.54 1.03
N ARG A 45 -18.48 -12.44 0.07
CA ARG A 45 -19.35 -12.28 -1.11
C ARG A 45 -20.29 -13.48 -1.21
N ALA A 46 -21.35 -13.39 -2.00
CA ALA A 46 -22.28 -14.49 -2.19
C ALA A 46 -21.54 -15.78 -2.57
N GLY A 47 -21.62 -16.81 -1.70
CA GLY A 47 -20.96 -18.10 -1.89
C GLY A 47 -19.44 -18.14 -1.69
N ARG A 48 -18.80 -17.07 -1.18
CA ARG A 48 -17.35 -17.04 -0.90
C ARG A 48 -17.06 -16.45 0.49
N PRO A 49 -16.20 -17.11 1.30
CA PRO A 49 -15.83 -16.60 2.61
C PRO A 49 -15.06 -15.28 2.49
N ALA A 50 -14.96 -14.56 3.61
CA ALA A 50 -14.01 -13.46 3.71
C ALA A 50 -12.59 -14.04 3.71
N LEU A 51 -11.63 -13.32 3.14
CA LEU A 51 -10.23 -13.75 3.09
C LEU A 51 -9.33 -12.68 3.65
N LEU A 52 -8.41 -13.05 4.53
CA LEU A 52 -7.29 -12.22 4.91
C LEU A 52 -6.22 -12.27 3.81
N HIS A 53 -5.60 -11.13 3.52
CA HIS A 53 -4.51 -11.01 2.56
C HIS A 53 -3.35 -10.24 3.17
N ARG A 54 -2.13 -10.48 2.67
CA ARG A 54 -1.04 -9.51 2.85
C ARG A 54 -1.43 -8.19 2.20
N GLY A 55 -1.01 -7.07 2.77
CA GLY A 55 -1.31 -5.75 2.24
C GLY A 55 -0.79 -5.58 0.81
N SER A 56 0.40 -6.15 0.55
CA SER A 56 1.04 -6.23 -0.77
C SER A 56 0.47 -7.30 -1.71
N CYS A 57 -0.54 -8.08 -1.31
CA CYS A 57 -1.16 -9.10 -2.17
C CYS A 57 -1.79 -8.44 -3.41
N SER A 58 -1.32 -8.85 -4.59
CA SER A 58 -1.80 -8.35 -5.89
C SER A 58 -3.08 -9.04 -6.38
N SER A 59 -3.40 -10.23 -5.85
CA SER A 59 -4.60 -10.99 -6.24
C SER A 59 -5.90 -10.35 -5.74
N TYR A 60 -5.82 -9.55 -4.67
CA TYR A 60 -6.93 -8.74 -4.19
C TYR A 60 -6.47 -7.29 -4.07
N GLN A 61 -6.88 -6.44 -5.01
CA GLN A 61 -6.60 -4.99 -5.00
C GLN A 61 -7.74 -4.18 -4.36
N GLY A 62 -8.68 -4.85 -3.68
CA GLY A 62 -9.88 -4.19 -3.18
C GLY A 62 -9.58 -3.10 -2.15
N PHE A 63 -10.53 -2.19 -2.04
CA PHE A 63 -10.43 -0.99 -1.24
C PHE A 63 -10.81 -1.28 0.21
N GLY A 64 -9.93 -0.91 1.13
CA GLY A 64 -10.09 -1.07 2.57
C GLY A 64 -8.86 -0.54 3.30
N GLY A 65 -8.99 -0.31 4.60
CA GLY A 65 -7.84 0.01 5.45
C GLY A 65 -6.86 -1.16 5.53
N PHE A 66 -5.61 -0.83 5.86
CA PHE A 66 -4.62 -1.83 6.24
C PHE A 66 -4.80 -2.18 7.72
N LEU A 67 -4.59 -3.46 8.01
CA LEU A 67 -4.56 -4.02 9.36
C LEU A 67 -3.10 -4.19 9.80
N GLY A 68 -2.85 -3.94 11.08
CA GLY A 68 -1.61 -4.32 11.75
C GLY A 68 -1.56 -5.82 12.05
N GLU A 69 -0.43 -6.28 12.58
CA GLU A 69 -0.19 -7.69 12.89
C GLU A 69 -1.22 -8.26 13.88
N MET A 70 -1.50 -7.55 14.98
CA MET A 70 -2.46 -7.99 15.99
C MET A 70 -3.88 -8.15 15.42
N GLU A 71 -4.33 -7.19 14.63
CA GLU A 71 -5.64 -7.23 13.96
C GLU A 71 -5.71 -8.37 12.96
N ALA A 72 -4.61 -8.65 12.24
CA ALA A 72 -4.50 -9.78 11.33
C ALA A 72 -4.59 -11.13 12.06
N ARG A 73 -3.97 -11.26 13.24
CA ARG A 73 -4.09 -12.44 14.11
C ARG A 73 -5.51 -12.65 14.59
N ILE A 74 -6.17 -11.59 15.05
CA ILE A 74 -7.58 -11.64 15.47
C ILE A 74 -8.44 -12.07 14.29
N ALA A 75 -8.24 -11.47 13.10
CA ALA A 75 -8.99 -11.83 11.91
C ALA A 75 -8.82 -13.31 11.53
N LEU A 76 -7.63 -13.91 11.65
CA LEU A 76 -7.43 -15.34 11.38
C LEU A 76 -8.08 -16.26 12.41
N ALA A 77 -8.36 -15.76 13.63
CA ALA A 77 -9.07 -16.52 14.64
C ALA A 77 -10.59 -16.54 14.40
N GLU A 78 -11.11 -15.62 13.57
CA GLU A 78 -12.54 -15.58 13.24
C GLU A 78 -12.92 -16.71 12.28
N PRO A 79 -13.97 -17.50 12.57
CA PRO A 79 -14.33 -18.69 11.80
C PRO A 79 -14.75 -18.40 10.36
N ASP A 80 -15.20 -17.17 10.08
CA ASP A 80 -15.71 -16.74 8.77
C ASP A 80 -14.62 -16.10 7.88
N ILE A 81 -13.38 -16.01 8.36
CA ILE A 81 -12.24 -15.39 7.67
C ILE A 81 -11.15 -16.44 7.42
N GLY A 82 -10.96 -16.80 6.16
CA GLY A 82 -9.89 -17.71 5.76
C GLY A 82 -8.59 -16.99 5.38
N PRO A 83 -7.43 -17.65 5.43
CA PRO A 83 -6.21 -17.11 4.82
C PRO A 83 -6.29 -17.17 3.29
N CYS A 84 -5.77 -16.14 2.60
CA CYS A 84 -5.60 -16.19 1.16
C CYS A 84 -4.55 -17.26 0.76
N PRO A 85 -4.90 -18.25 -0.08
CA PRO A 85 -4.00 -19.33 -0.45
C PRO A 85 -2.84 -18.90 -1.34
N ILE A 86 -2.89 -17.69 -1.91
CA ILE A 86 -1.88 -17.18 -2.85
C ILE A 86 -0.75 -16.47 -2.10
N CYS A 87 -1.09 -15.63 -1.12
CA CYS A 87 -0.11 -14.82 -0.40
C CYS A 87 0.23 -15.35 1.00
N ALA A 88 -0.40 -16.43 1.45
CA ALA A 88 -0.17 -17.09 2.75
C ALA A 88 0.00 -16.08 3.91
N PRO A 89 -1.02 -15.22 4.16
CA PRO A 89 -0.94 -14.10 5.10
C PRO A 89 -0.55 -14.48 6.53
N GLU A 90 -0.80 -15.72 6.94
CA GLU A 90 -0.49 -16.33 8.23
C GLU A 90 1.00 -16.54 8.47
N THR A 91 1.82 -16.57 7.42
CA THR A 91 3.27 -16.80 7.54
C THR A 91 3.91 -15.66 8.34
N GLY A 92 4.39 -15.90 9.56
CA GLY A 92 4.93 -14.86 10.43
C GLY A 92 3.89 -14.13 11.29
N LEU A 93 2.67 -14.67 11.41
CA LEU A 93 1.67 -14.28 12.41
C LEU A 93 1.61 -15.24 13.61
N THR A 94 2.49 -16.25 13.63
CA THR A 94 2.62 -17.25 14.70
C THR A 94 3.31 -16.69 15.93
#